data_AF-A0A831TC09-F1
#
_entry.id   AF-A0A831TC09-F1
#
_cell.length_a   1.000
_cell.length_b   1.000
_cell.length_c   1.000
_cell.angle_alpha   90.00
_cell.angle_beta   90.00
_cell.angle_gamma   90.00
#
_symmetry.space_group_name_H-M   'P 1'
#
loop_
_entity.id
_entity.type
_entity.pdbx_description
1 polymer ?
#
loop_
_entity_poly.entity_id
_entity_poly.type
_entity_poly.pdbx_seq_one_letter_code
_entity_poly.pdbx_strand_id
1 'polypeptide(L)'
;MLWEGIAAYTLEHGYRNLIGCASVHMKSLKELNEIYSLLLWKQVITSRFGIQPLPTHRIEGLQWYEIDGQERDIMRRLPPLMKGYQWLGAEIGGDPAYDRIFDTVDFLIVLETSKVTRRYKKHFLDRS
;
A
#
# COMPACT_ATOMS: atom_id res chain seq x y z
N MET A 1 -13.43 12.90 -13.92
CA MET A 1 -13.04 11.47 -13.82
C MET A 1 -13.28 10.95 -12.40
N LEU A 2 -13.37 9.64 -12.15
CA LEU A 2 -13.67 9.04 -10.84
C LEU A 2 -12.80 9.60 -9.69
N TRP A 3 -11.49 9.70 -9.90
CA TRP A 3 -10.54 10.15 -8.87
C TRP A 3 -10.71 11.61 -8.46
N GLU A 4 -11.11 12.48 -9.39
CA GLU A 4 -11.48 13.87 -9.09
C GLU A 4 -12.70 13.92 -8.17
N GLY A 5 -13.70 13.08 -8.46
CA GLY A 5 -14.91 12.97 -7.64
C GLY A 5 -14.60 12.48 -6.23
N ILE A 6 -13.78 11.43 -6.09
CA ILE A 6 -13.34 10.93 -4.78
C ILE A 6 -12.59 12.02 -4.01
N ALA A 7 -11.66 12.74 -4.66
CA ALA A 7 -10.91 13.81 -4.02
C ALA A 7 -11.80 14.97 -3.57
N ALA A 8 -12.71 15.43 -4.44
CA ALA A 8 -13.66 16.50 -4.13
C ALA A 8 -14.58 16.11 -2.97
N TYR A 9 -15.18 14.92 -3.03
CA TYR A 9 -16.07 14.40 -1.98
C TYR A 9 -15.36 14.28 -0.63
N THR A 10 -14.11 13.82 -0.65
CA THR A 10 -13.27 13.70 0.55
C THR A 10 -13.01 15.05 1.21
N LEU A 11 -12.71 16.08 0.41
CA LEU A 11 -12.46 17.43 0.89
C LEU A 11 -13.74 18.10 1.40
N GLU A 12 -14.83 18.00 0.64
CA GLU A 12 -16.13 18.59 0.98
C GLU A 12 -16.66 18.09 2.32
N HIS A 13 -16.48 16.80 2.61
CA HIS A 13 -16.99 16.17 3.83
C HIS A 13 -15.94 16.08 4.95
N GLY A 14 -14.74 16.63 4.76
CA GLY A 14 -13.69 16.66 5.78
C GLY A 14 -13.12 15.28 6.16
N TYR A 15 -13.20 14.29 5.26
CA TYR A 15 -12.61 12.98 5.49
C TYR A 15 -11.08 13.06 5.48
N ARG A 16 -10.45 12.43 6.48
CA ARG A 16 -9.01 12.51 6.70
C ARG A 16 -8.23 11.36 6.07
N ASN A 17 -8.90 10.25 5.81
CA ASN A 17 -8.28 9.02 5.31
C ASN A 17 -9.08 8.48 4.14
N LEU A 18 -8.37 8.04 3.12
CA LEU A 18 -8.86 7.14 2.09
C LEU A 18 -8.31 5.74 2.36
N ILE A 19 -9.16 4.73 2.26
CA ILE A 19 -8.76 3.33 2.42
C ILE A 19 -8.96 2.57 1.12
N GLY A 20 -8.11 1.59 0.87
CA GLY A 20 -8.20 0.72 -0.29
C GLY A 20 -7.43 -0.58 -0.10
N CYS A 21 -7.44 -1.43 -1.12
CA CYS A 21 -6.66 -2.65 -1.15
C CYS A 21 -5.75 -2.65 -2.38
N ALA A 22 -4.48 -3.01 -2.20
CA ALA A 22 -3.59 -3.35 -3.28
C ALA A 22 -3.44 -4.88 -3.32
N SER A 23 -4.16 -5.52 -4.26
CA SER A 23 -4.07 -6.96 -4.50
C SER A 23 -2.98 -7.24 -5.53
N VAL A 24 -2.08 -8.17 -5.21
CA VAL A 24 -0.88 -8.43 -6.00
C VAL A 24 -0.67 -9.93 -6.19
N HIS A 25 -0.48 -10.36 -7.43
CA HIS A 25 -0.02 -11.71 -7.71
C HIS A 25 1.48 -11.81 -7.41
N MET A 26 1.87 -12.76 -6.54
CA MET A 26 3.26 -13.04 -6.20
C MET A 26 3.65 -14.40 -6.76
N LYS A 27 4.83 -14.51 -7.38
CA LYS A 27 5.25 -15.78 -8.00
C LYS A 27 5.74 -16.81 -6.99
N SER A 28 6.16 -16.36 -5.81
CA SER A 28 6.69 -17.22 -4.75
C SER A 28 6.66 -16.54 -3.40
N LEU A 29 6.71 -17.33 -2.34
CA LEU A 29 6.87 -16.85 -0.96
C LEU A 29 8.18 -16.06 -0.79
N LYS A 30 9.25 -16.44 -1.50
CA LYS A 30 10.52 -15.70 -1.48
C LYS A 30 10.33 -14.27 -1.98
N GLU A 31 9.69 -14.11 -3.14
CA GLU A 31 9.38 -12.79 -3.72
C GLU A 31 8.53 -11.93 -2.79
N LEU A 32 7.51 -12.55 -2.17
CA LEU A 32 6.70 -11.87 -1.18
C LEU A 32 7.53 -11.37 0.00
N ASN A 33 8.38 -12.23 0.58
CA ASN A 33 9.21 -11.85 1.73
C ASN A 33 10.24 -10.77 1.38
N GLU A 34 10.78 -10.73 0.15
CA GLU A 34 11.65 -9.64 -0.35
C GLU A 34 10.90 -8.30 -0.34
N ILE A 35 9.69 -8.28 -0.93
CA ILE A 35 8.86 -7.08 -1.01
C ILE A 35 8.39 -6.64 0.39
N TYR A 36 7.93 -7.58 1.22
CA TYR A 36 7.48 -7.31 2.58
C TYR A 36 8.60 -6.71 3.44
N SER A 37 9.81 -7.28 3.36
CA SER A 37 11.00 -6.74 4.04
C SER A 37 11.31 -5.31 3.58
N LEU A 38 11.19 -5.03 2.28
CA LEU A 38 11.43 -3.70 1.73
C LEU A 38 10.43 -2.68 2.25
N LEU A 39 9.15 -3.05 2.30
CA LEU A 39 8.08 -2.18 2.78
C LEU A 39 8.21 -1.90 4.28
N LEU A 40 8.64 -2.87 5.08
CA LEU A 40 8.99 -2.67 6.50
C LEU A 40 10.19 -1.75 6.64
N TRP A 41 11.28 -2.00 5.90
CA TRP A 41 12.50 -1.18 5.96
C TRP A 41 12.24 0.27 5.53
N LYS A 42 11.39 0.48 4.53
CA LYS A 42 10.92 1.81 4.09
C LYS A 42 9.89 2.45 5.03
N GLN A 43 9.51 1.78 6.12
CA GLN A 43 8.48 2.22 7.08
C GLN A 43 7.12 2.52 6.42
N VAL A 44 6.80 1.77 5.36
CA VAL A 44 5.50 1.88 4.66
C VAL A 44 4.44 1.07 5.41
N ILE A 45 4.82 -0.11 5.93
CA ILE A 45 3.95 -0.93 6.79
C ILE A 45 3.96 -0.35 8.21
N THR A 46 2.78 -0.16 8.79
CA THR A 46 2.59 0.41 10.12
C THR A 46 1.64 -0.44 10.96
N SER A 47 1.92 -0.54 12.25
CA SER A 47 1.04 -1.20 13.22
C SER A 47 0.08 -0.24 13.92
N ARG A 48 0.13 1.07 13.62
CA ARG A 48 -0.63 2.11 14.35
C ARG A 48 -2.15 1.97 14.28
N PHE A 49 -2.65 1.19 13.32
CA PHE A 49 -4.08 0.92 13.16
C PHE A 49 -4.54 -0.36 13.87
N GLY A 50 -3.61 -1.17 14.37
CA GLY A 50 -3.92 -2.45 15.02
C GLY A 50 -4.54 -3.49 14.08
N ILE A 51 -4.25 -3.40 12.77
CA ILE A 51 -4.87 -4.26 11.75
C ILE A 51 -4.01 -5.49 11.52
N GLN A 52 -4.67 -6.65 11.50
CA GLN A 52 -4.04 -7.93 11.22
C GLN A 52 -4.97 -8.78 10.36
N PRO A 53 -4.42 -9.63 9.47
CA PRO A 53 -5.21 -10.63 8.77
C PRO A 53 -5.90 -11.58 9.73
N LEU A 54 -7.13 -11.96 9.39
CA LEU A 54 -7.83 -13.06 10.06
C LEU A 54 -6.99 -14.34 9.98
N PRO A 55 -7.05 -15.25 10.98
CA PRO A 55 -6.27 -16.48 10.97
C PRO A 55 -6.39 -17.29 9.67
N THR A 56 -7.57 -17.28 9.05
CA THR A 56 -7.85 -17.98 7.79
C THR A 56 -7.13 -17.40 6.57
N HIS A 57 -6.66 -16.15 6.63
CA HIS A 57 -6.02 -15.41 5.54
C HIS A 57 -4.55 -15.06 5.84
N ARG A 58 -3.98 -15.56 6.94
CA ARG A 58 -2.56 -15.39 7.22
C ARG A 58 -1.72 -16.17 6.20
N ILE A 59 -0.59 -15.59 5.83
CA ILE A 59 0.37 -16.22 4.92
C ILE A 59 1.36 -17.04 5.75
N GLU A 60 1.35 -18.36 5.54
CA GLU A 60 2.32 -19.24 6.16
C GLU A 60 3.73 -18.96 5.63
N GLY A 61 4.70 -18.80 6.54
CA GLY A 61 6.09 -18.51 6.18
C GLY A 61 6.37 -17.06 5.78
N LEU A 62 5.40 -16.15 5.94
CA LEU A 62 5.64 -14.71 5.86
C LEU A 62 6.65 -14.31 6.93
N GLN A 63 7.75 -13.72 6.49
CA GLN A 63 8.81 -13.26 7.37
C GLN A 63 9.57 -12.11 6.72
N TRP A 64 10.25 -11.32 7.55
CA TRP A 64 11.14 -10.28 7.08
C TRP A 64 12.60 -10.65 7.36
N TYR A 65 13.49 -10.05 6.59
CA TYR A 65 14.93 -10.13 6.81
C TYR A 65 15.60 -8.81 6.41
N GLU A 66 16.85 -8.66 6.81
CA GLU A 66 17.63 -7.47 6.50
C GLU A 66 17.93 -7.40 4.99
N ILE A 67 17.65 -6.24 4.39
CA ILE A 67 17.95 -5.98 2.98
C ILE A 67 19.33 -5.33 2.91
N ASP A 68 20.35 -6.12 2.61
CA ASP A 68 21.70 -5.63 2.37
C ASP A 68 21.94 -5.45 0.86
N GLY A 69 22.06 -4.20 0.41
CA GLY A 69 22.43 -3.85 -0.98
C GLY A 69 21.42 -4.17 -2.09
N GLN A 70 20.32 -4.90 -1.80
CA GLN A 70 19.36 -5.40 -2.81
C GLN A 70 18.15 -4.47 -3.06
N GLU A 71 18.06 -3.34 -2.35
CA GLU A 71 16.91 -2.43 -2.38
C GLU A 71 16.48 -2.05 -3.80
N ARG A 72 17.43 -1.67 -4.65
CA ARG A 72 17.16 -1.20 -6.01
C ARG A 72 16.51 -2.28 -6.88
N ASP A 73 16.93 -3.53 -6.71
CA ASP A 73 16.42 -4.64 -7.52
C ASP A 73 15.04 -5.08 -7.04
N ILE A 74 14.80 -5.08 -5.71
CA ILE A 74 13.46 -5.33 -5.16
C ILE A 74 12.49 -4.21 -5.58
N MET A 75 12.92 -2.94 -5.50
CA MET A 75 12.15 -1.80 -5.98
C MET A 75 11.78 -1.91 -7.46
N ARG A 76 12.65 -2.44 -8.32
CA ARG A 76 12.33 -2.66 -9.74
C ARG A 76 11.18 -3.64 -9.92
N ARG A 77 11.13 -4.70 -9.11
CA ARG A 77 10.10 -5.74 -9.14
C ARG A 77 8.78 -5.33 -8.50
N LEU A 78 8.80 -4.32 -7.64
CA LEU A 78 7.58 -3.82 -7.01
C LEU A 78 6.54 -3.41 -8.08
N PRO A 79 5.28 -3.87 -7.99
CA PRO A 79 4.24 -3.52 -8.94
C PRO A 79 4.08 -2.00 -9.10
N PRO A 80 3.78 -1.49 -10.31
CA PRO A 80 3.57 -0.06 -10.53
C PRO A 80 2.53 0.57 -9.60
N LEU A 81 1.47 -0.17 -9.27
CA LEU A 81 0.42 0.28 -8.35
C LEU A 81 0.97 0.56 -6.94
N MET A 82 1.77 -0.36 -6.39
CA MET A 82 2.38 -0.20 -5.06
C MET A 82 3.39 0.96 -5.03
N LYS A 83 4.16 1.13 -6.11
CA LYS A 83 5.03 2.31 -6.29
C LYS A 83 4.23 3.61 -6.25
N GLY A 84 3.06 3.63 -6.91
CA GLY A 84 2.14 4.76 -6.90
C GLY A 84 1.66 5.10 -5.48
N TYR A 85 1.25 4.10 -4.71
CA TYR A 85 0.84 4.30 -3.31
C TYR A 85 1.98 4.83 -2.43
N GLN A 86 3.18 4.27 -2.56
CA GLN A 86 4.36 4.75 -1.85
C GLN A 86 4.67 6.22 -2.22
N TRP A 87 4.59 6.57 -3.50
CA TRP A 87 4.81 7.94 -3.97
C TRP A 87 3.76 8.94 -3.46
N LEU A 88 2.53 8.49 -3.29
CA LEU A 88 1.45 9.30 -2.71
C LEU A 88 1.56 9.45 -1.18
N GLY A 89 2.51 8.77 -0.53
CA GLY A 89 2.66 8.78 0.92
C GLY A 89 1.63 7.91 1.64
N ALA A 90 1.10 6.88 0.96
CA ALA A 90 0.22 5.92 1.58
C ALA A 90 1.00 4.99 2.53
N GLU A 91 0.30 4.52 3.54
CA GLU A 91 0.76 3.53 4.51
C GLU A 91 0.03 2.20 4.28
N ILE A 92 0.67 1.11 4.67
CA ILE A 92 0.08 -0.23 4.68
C ILE A 92 -0.30 -0.57 6.12
N GLY A 93 -1.55 -0.98 6.34
CA GLY A 93 -2.13 -1.09 7.67
C GLY A 93 -1.61 -2.24 8.56
N GLY A 94 -0.74 -3.10 8.05
CA GLY A 94 -0.19 -4.24 8.76
C GLY A 94 0.28 -5.33 7.79
N ASP A 95 0.27 -6.57 8.26
CA ASP A 95 0.62 -7.73 7.43
C ASP A 95 -0.39 -7.92 6.30
N PRO A 96 0.05 -8.35 5.11
CA PRO A 96 -0.86 -8.67 4.02
C PRO A 96 -1.67 -9.94 4.29
N ALA A 97 -2.84 -10.00 3.67
CA ALA A 97 -3.70 -11.18 3.67
C ALA A 97 -3.53 -11.98 2.37
N TYR A 98 -3.67 -13.30 2.44
CA TYR A 98 -3.77 -14.15 1.26
C TYR A 98 -5.23 -14.37 0.87
N ASP A 99 -5.60 -13.95 -0.34
CA ASP A 99 -6.88 -14.27 -0.94
C ASP A 99 -6.75 -15.51 -1.82
N ARG A 100 -7.38 -16.61 -1.38
CA ARG A 100 -7.37 -17.90 -2.09
C ARG A 100 -8.24 -17.92 -3.34
N ILE A 101 -9.25 -17.04 -3.42
CA ILE A 101 -10.20 -17.00 -4.54
C ILE A 101 -9.51 -16.38 -5.75
N PHE A 102 -8.77 -15.30 -5.53
CA PHE A 102 -8.06 -14.57 -6.58
C PHE A 102 -6.58 -14.94 -6.71
N ASP A 103 -6.04 -15.75 -5.78
CA ASP A 103 -4.62 -16.08 -5.69
C ASP A 103 -3.75 -14.81 -5.64
N THR A 104 -4.11 -13.91 -4.70
CA THR A 104 -3.45 -12.62 -4.50
C THR A 104 -2.99 -12.45 -3.06
N VAL A 105 -1.97 -11.61 -2.92
CA VAL A 105 -1.55 -11.04 -1.66
C VAL A 105 -2.10 -9.62 -1.57
N ASP A 106 -2.92 -9.39 -0.56
CA ASP A 106 -3.73 -8.20 -0.40
C ASP A 106 -3.16 -7.32 0.72
N PHE A 107 -2.78 -6.10 0.35
CA PHE A 107 -2.26 -5.09 1.26
C PHE A 107 -3.34 -4.04 1.52
N LEU A 108 -3.73 -3.85 2.78
CA LEU A 108 -4.62 -2.75 3.15
C LEU A 108 -3.87 -1.42 3.06
N ILE A 109 -4.33 -0.55 2.18
CA ILE A 109 -3.76 0.78 1.93
C ILE A 109 -4.54 1.83 2.70
N VAL A 110 -3.83 2.71 3.40
CA VAL A 110 -4.38 3.89 4.06
C VAL A 110 -3.64 5.12 3.58
N LEU A 111 -4.38 6.09 3.03
CA LEU A 111 -3.84 7.34 2.52
C LEU A 111 -4.43 8.50 3.31
N GLU A 112 -3.58 9.19 4.07
CA GLU A 112 -3.96 10.44 4.73
C GLU A 112 -4.06 11.56 3.70
N THR A 113 -5.19 12.25 3.68
CA THR A 113 -5.50 13.30 2.70
C THR A 113 -4.60 14.53 2.87
N SER A 114 -4.02 14.71 4.06
CA SER A 114 -2.97 15.70 4.34
C SER A 114 -1.63 15.36 3.69
N LYS A 115 -1.31 14.06 3.51
CA LYS A 115 -0.06 13.56 2.93
C LYS A 115 -0.10 13.48 1.41
N VAL A 116 -1.31 13.43 0.83
CA VAL A 116 -1.51 13.54 -0.62
C VAL A 116 -0.78 14.79 -1.12
N THR A 117 0.27 14.57 -1.90
CA THR A 117 1.25 15.61 -2.26
C THR A 117 0.58 16.87 -2.80
N ARG A 118 1.19 18.02 -2.52
CA ARG A 118 0.79 19.36 -3.02
C ARG A 118 0.57 19.39 -4.55
N ARG A 119 1.18 18.45 -5.30
CA ARG A 119 1.04 18.29 -6.75
C ARG A 119 -0.27 17.60 -7.18
N TYR A 120 -0.84 16.72 -6.38
CA TYR A 120 -2.18 16.13 -6.64
C TYR A 120 -3.28 17.18 -6.40
N LYS A 121 -3.12 18.03 -5.37
CA LYS A 121 -3.96 19.22 -5.18
C LYS A 121 -3.94 20.12 -6.42
N LYS A 122 -2.76 20.37 -6.99
CA LYS A 122 -2.59 21.25 -8.16
C LYS A 122 -3.14 20.65 -9.48
N HIS A 123 -3.19 19.33 -9.64
CA HIS A 123 -3.72 18.74 -10.88
C HIS A 123 -5.25 18.60 -10.89
N PHE A 124 -5.89 18.51 -9.72
CA PHE A 124 -7.32 18.22 -9.61
C PHE A 124 -8.16 19.33 -8.95
N LEU A 125 -7.55 20.28 -8.22
CA LEU A 125 -8.26 21.39 -7.56
C LEU A 125 -8.08 22.75 -8.24
N ASP A 126 -7.25 22.85 -9.28
CA ASP A 126 -6.94 24.12 -9.98
C ASP A 126 -7.89 24.38 -11.18
N ARG A 127 -9.09 23.78 -11.18
CA ARG A 127 -10.14 24.01 -12.20
C ARG A 127 -11.48 24.50 -11.62
N SER A 128 -11.48 25.05 -10.41
CA SER A 128 -12.63 25.79 -9.86
C SER A 128 -12.43 27.29 -10.02
#